data_AF-A0A9R1SAA2-F1
#
_entry.id   AF-A0A9R1SAA2-F1
#
_cell.length_a   1.000
_cell.length_b   1.000
_cell.length_c   1.000
_cell.angle_alpha   90.00
_cell.angle_beta   90.00
_cell.angle_gamma   90.00
#
_symmetry.space_group_name_H-M   'P 1'
#
loop_
_entity.id
_entity.type
_entity.pdbx_description
1 polymer ?
#
loop_
_entity_poly.entity_id
_entity_poly.type
_entity_poly.pdbx_seq_one_letter_code
_entity_poly.pdbx_strand_id
1 'polypeptide(L)'
;MASKLPDTTKSLGAGAMDVDDGSGGGGKKVAGKWPGFVHFFFVLTVVMCALVYAPRFLSPAVTVDFLGPRQPASGRMAEGQVRSVHGGRGNEGDALVLDNQVNSPCASMGAHGICCDRSDYNTDVCFMAGDVRTDAASLSFLLFPPPNGTANANANATVAEKEEVVKPYTRKWEKGVMANIQEVRLRAARPDEADAHRCDVRHDAPALVMTAGGYTGNLFHAFNDGFLPVWLTVQHLRRRVVLAVLVYNPWWAGTFPELLSGLSRHHVIDLLHDKRTHCFPGAIVGTRFHGILAVDPARTRDNRTLVDFHDFLASVYRDDGASEELVHTTAPAPQQQQQPRRRPRLGLYSRKGTRVIENEAAVARLAQSVGFDVSILETANGAPLSSEYAAVSACDVLAGVHGADLTKLLFLRPGRAALLQVAPLGVPAVARGCYEKATTMMGMHYEQYDAAANESSLARKYAADDVVLRDPEAAKREGGWDLIARVYLGGQNVSLDLDRFGDTLRRLHSRARIAVE
;
A
#
# COMPACT_ATOMS: atom_id res chain seq x y z
N MET A 1 22.84 2.38 -44.60
CA MET A 1 23.70 2.39 -43.40
C MET A 1 22.98 3.18 -42.33
N ALA A 2 22.44 2.47 -41.34
CA ALA A 2 21.48 3.01 -40.37
C ALA A 2 22.19 3.82 -39.27
N SER A 3 21.67 5.03 -39.02
CA SER A 3 22.04 5.91 -37.92
C SER A 3 21.44 5.39 -36.61
N LYS A 4 22.31 5.25 -35.59
CA LYS A 4 21.91 4.93 -34.22
C LYS A 4 21.47 6.21 -33.49
N LEU A 5 20.23 6.23 -33.01
CA LEU A 5 19.78 7.11 -31.93
C LEU A 5 20.28 6.56 -30.58
N PRO A 6 20.68 7.39 -29.61
CA PRO A 6 20.95 6.95 -28.25
C PRO A 6 19.66 6.87 -27.42
N ASP A 7 19.61 5.79 -26.65
CA ASP A 7 18.53 5.25 -25.84
C ASP A 7 18.39 5.99 -24.50
N THR A 8 17.23 6.59 -24.24
CA THR A 8 16.91 7.34 -23.02
C THR A 8 16.19 6.44 -22.00
N THR A 9 16.91 5.53 -21.35
CA THR A 9 16.34 4.67 -20.30
C THR A 9 17.23 4.45 -19.07
N LYS A 10 18.26 5.29 -18.85
CA LYS A 10 19.09 5.22 -17.64
C LYS A 10 19.16 6.57 -16.92
N SER A 11 18.39 6.73 -15.84
CA SER A 11 18.78 7.47 -14.63
C SER A 11 17.67 7.43 -13.58
N LEU A 12 18.07 7.55 -12.31
CA LEU A 12 17.27 7.63 -11.07
C LEU A 12 16.96 6.29 -10.37
N GLY A 13 18.02 5.57 -10.02
CA GLY A 13 18.02 4.76 -8.79
C GLY A 13 18.24 5.71 -7.60
N ALA A 14 17.18 5.99 -6.84
CA ALA A 14 17.25 6.72 -5.58
C ALA A 14 17.39 5.70 -4.44
N GLY A 15 18.52 5.75 -3.74
CA GLY A 15 18.74 5.00 -2.51
C GLY A 15 18.24 5.80 -1.32
N ALA A 16 17.46 5.19 -0.44
CA ALA A 16 17.07 5.77 0.84
C ALA A 16 17.83 5.10 1.99
N MET A 17 18.47 5.93 2.81
CA MET A 17 18.89 5.59 4.17
C MET A 17 18.29 6.60 5.13
N ASP A 18 17.97 6.09 6.31
CA ASP A 18 17.13 6.67 7.33
C ASP A 18 17.67 7.98 7.91
N VAL A 19 16.74 8.90 8.21
CA VAL A 19 16.95 9.94 9.22
C VAL A 19 16.45 9.36 10.53
N ASP A 20 17.34 8.70 11.26
CA ASP A 20 17.11 8.35 12.66
C ASP A 20 17.64 9.47 13.56
N ASP A 21 16.86 9.76 14.60
CA ASP A 21 17.14 10.76 15.62
C ASP A 21 18.42 10.43 16.38
N GLY A 22 19.37 11.37 16.37
CA GLY A 22 20.69 11.20 16.97
C GLY A 22 20.67 11.15 18.49
N SER A 23 21.22 10.06 19.05
CA SER A 23 21.76 10.02 20.42
C SER A 23 23.05 9.18 20.49
N GLY A 24 24.19 9.87 20.63
CA GLY A 24 25.49 9.40 21.17
C GLY A 24 26.34 8.45 20.30
N GLY A 25 27.65 8.65 20.11
CA GLY A 25 28.59 9.63 20.67
C GLY A 25 30.06 9.29 20.35
N GLY A 26 30.96 10.25 20.64
CA GLY A 26 32.42 10.08 20.80
C GLY A 26 33.27 11.01 19.90
N GLY A 27 34.03 11.99 20.38
CA GLY A 27 34.24 12.51 21.74
C GLY A 27 35.30 13.63 21.77
N LYS A 28 35.20 14.57 22.73
CA LYS A 28 36.27 15.08 23.62
C LYS A 28 35.77 16.30 24.42
N LYS A 29 35.56 16.04 25.73
CA LYS A 29 35.69 16.89 26.93
C LYS A 29 35.48 18.42 26.80
N VAL A 30 34.40 18.92 27.42
CA VAL A 30 34.44 20.01 28.44
C VAL A 30 33.33 19.75 29.47
N ALA A 31 33.68 19.84 30.75
CA ALA A 31 32.81 19.59 31.89
C ALA A 31 31.90 20.79 32.21
N GLY A 32 30.62 20.53 32.52
CA GLY A 32 29.69 21.50 33.08
C GLY A 32 28.40 20.84 33.56
N LYS A 33 28.26 20.72 34.89
CA LYS A 33 27.09 20.15 35.60
C LYS A 33 25.84 21.03 35.42
N TRP A 34 24.70 20.45 35.04
CA TRP A 34 23.34 21.02 35.21
C TRP A 34 22.43 19.97 35.89
N PRO A 35 21.88 20.22 37.10
CA PRO A 35 21.21 19.19 37.91
C PRO A 35 19.70 19.03 37.65
N GLY A 36 19.15 19.56 36.55
CA GLY A 36 17.69 19.58 36.30
C GLY A 36 17.11 18.35 35.58
N PHE A 37 17.93 17.53 34.93
CA PHE A 37 17.46 16.51 34.00
C PHE A 37 17.05 15.19 34.67
N VAL A 38 17.69 14.84 35.80
CA VAL A 38 17.45 13.56 36.51
C VAL A 38 16.16 13.60 37.33
N HIS A 39 15.76 14.77 37.84
CA HIS A 39 14.51 14.91 38.60
C HIS A 39 13.25 14.78 37.73
N PHE A 40 13.30 15.18 36.46
CA PHE A 40 12.15 15.10 35.55
C PHE A 40 11.77 13.66 35.20
N PHE A 41 12.76 12.80 34.91
CA PHE A 41 12.50 11.39 34.62
C PHE A 41 12.11 10.59 35.86
N PHE A 42 12.62 10.93 37.04
CA PHE A 42 12.24 10.25 38.28
C PHE A 42 10.76 10.49 38.63
N VAL A 43 10.26 11.72 38.47
CA VAL A 43 8.85 12.05 38.71
C VAL A 43 7.93 11.41 37.66
N LEU A 44 8.32 11.42 36.39
CA LEU A 44 7.55 10.79 35.31
C LEU A 44 7.42 9.27 35.49
N THR A 45 8.48 8.62 35.99
CA THR A 45 8.48 7.17 36.25
C THR A 45 7.60 6.81 37.46
N VAL A 46 7.58 7.64 38.51
CA VAL A 46 6.72 7.42 39.69
C VAL A 46 5.24 7.62 39.35
N VAL A 47 4.90 8.61 38.52
CA VAL A 47 3.52 8.85 38.07
C VAL A 47 3.02 7.73 37.15
N MET A 48 3.85 7.23 36.24
CA MET A 48 3.49 6.09 35.38
C MET A 48 3.35 4.78 36.17
N CYS A 49 4.19 4.54 37.18
CA CYS A 49 4.05 3.36 38.04
C CYS A 49 2.76 3.40 38.89
N ALA A 50 2.32 4.57 39.35
CA ALA A 50 1.08 4.70 40.11
C ALA A 50 -0.19 4.44 39.27
N LEU A 51 -0.15 4.74 37.97
CA LEU A 51 -1.28 4.52 37.05
C LEU A 51 -1.37 3.07 36.53
N VAL A 52 -0.25 2.34 36.52
CA VAL A 52 -0.19 0.96 35.99
C VAL A 52 -0.47 -0.10 37.08
N TYR A 53 -0.30 0.21 38.37
CA TYR A 53 -0.33 -0.78 39.47
C TYR A 53 -1.43 -0.64 40.53
N ALA A 54 -2.51 0.10 40.29
CA ALA A 54 -3.65 0.12 41.24
C ALA A 54 -4.74 -0.90 40.86
N PRO A 55 -4.91 -2.04 41.58
CA PRO A 55 -6.11 -2.85 41.44
C PRO A 55 -7.22 -2.38 42.39
N ARG A 56 -8.36 -2.07 41.78
CA ARG A 56 -9.78 -2.22 42.21
C ARG A 56 -10.20 -1.74 43.60
N PHE A 57 -11.26 -0.92 43.65
CA PHE A 57 -12.52 -1.22 44.35
C PHE A 57 -13.59 -0.18 44.00
N LEU A 58 -14.73 -0.66 43.47
CA LEU A 58 -16.12 -0.20 43.62
C LEU A 58 -16.92 -0.37 42.31
N SER A 59 -17.59 -1.52 42.20
CA SER A 59 -18.85 -1.65 41.46
C SER A 59 -20.03 -1.26 42.38
N PRO A 60 -21.21 -1.02 41.81
CA PRO A 60 -22.24 -2.04 42.01
C PRO A 60 -22.89 -2.50 40.70
N ALA A 61 -23.47 -3.69 40.82
CA ALA A 61 -24.04 -4.54 39.81
C ALA A 61 -25.25 -3.95 39.07
N VAL A 62 -25.30 -4.20 37.76
CA VAL A 62 -26.56 -4.43 37.03
C VAL A 62 -26.36 -5.67 36.17
N THR A 63 -27.08 -6.73 36.51
CA THR A 63 -27.21 -7.95 35.73
C THR A 63 -28.23 -7.72 34.62
N VAL A 64 -27.83 -7.95 33.37
CA VAL A 64 -28.77 -8.17 32.27
C VAL A 64 -28.33 -9.43 31.53
N ASP A 65 -29.18 -10.45 31.63
CA ASP A 65 -29.01 -11.78 31.03
C ASP A 65 -28.94 -11.71 29.50
N PHE A 66 -27.87 -12.28 28.94
CA PHE A 66 -27.76 -12.60 27.52
C PHE A 66 -28.42 -13.97 27.27
N LEU A 67 -29.67 -13.95 26.80
CA LEU A 67 -30.32 -15.12 26.21
C LEU A 67 -29.67 -15.46 24.84
N GLY A 68 -28.90 -16.55 24.84
CA GLY A 68 -28.88 -17.64 23.85
C GLY A 68 -28.80 -17.35 22.33
N PRO A 69 -27.90 -18.02 21.58
CA PRO A 69 -27.88 -17.93 20.13
C PRO A 69 -29.14 -18.55 19.50
N ARG A 70 -29.85 -17.74 18.72
CA ARG A 70 -31.01 -18.12 17.91
C ARG A 70 -30.52 -18.85 16.65
N GLN A 71 -30.89 -20.12 16.50
CA GLN A 71 -30.69 -20.89 15.27
C GLN A 71 -31.47 -20.24 14.10
N PRO A 72 -30.91 -20.14 12.88
CA PRO A 72 -31.71 -19.84 11.71
C PRO A 72 -32.45 -21.10 11.25
N ALA A 73 -33.77 -20.91 11.07
CA ALA A 73 -34.70 -21.91 10.59
C ALA A 73 -34.42 -22.31 9.13
N SER A 74 -34.67 -23.58 8.84
CA SER A 74 -34.69 -24.18 7.52
C SER A 74 -35.82 -23.58 6.67
N GLY A 75 -35.45 -22.71 5.72
CA GLY A 75 -36.34 -22.23 4.67
C GLY A 75 -36.01 -22.91 3.33
N ARG A 76 -36.86 -23.84 2.90
CA ARG A 76 -36.89 -24.33 1.52
C ARG A 76 -37.26 -23.17 0.59
N MET A 77 -36.43 -22.85 -0.39
CA MET A 77 -36.85 -22.12 -1.59
C MET A 77 -36.70 -23.01 -2.82
N ALA A 78 -37.71 -22.92 -3.66
CA ALA A 78 -38.02 -23.80 -4.78
C ALA A 78 -37.10 -23.57 -5.98
N GLU A 79 -36.83 -24.66 -6.70
CA GLU A 79 -36.11 -24.72 -7.96
C GLU A 79 -36.80 -23.88 -9.05
N GLY A 80 -36.12 -22.82 -9.50
CA GLY A 80 -36.38 -22.12 -10.75
C GLY A 80 -35.49 -22.69 -11.85
N GLN A 81 -36.10 -23.47 -12.73
CA GLN A 81 -35.51 -24.20 -13.85
C GLN A 81 -34.84 -23.27 -14.88
N VAL A 82 -33.51 -23.32 -15.00
CA VAL A 82 -32.77 -22.79 -16.16
C VAL A 82 -32.26 -23.96 -17.00
N ARG A 83 -32.70 -24.00 -18.26
CA ARG A 83 -32.40 -25.03 -19.25
C ARG A 83 -30.91 -25.14 -19.53
N SER A 84 -30.39 -26.35 -19.36
CA SER A 84 -29.09 -26.84 -19.80
C SER A 84 -29.10 -27.23 -21.28
N VAL A 85 -28.10 -26.76 -22.04
CA VAL A 85 -27.48 -27.38 -23.23
C VAL A 85 -26.06 -26.78 -23.25
N HIS A 86 -24.97 -27.46 -22.89
CA HIS A 86 -24.36 -28.63 -23.51
C HIS A 86 -23.43 -29.32 -22.50
N GLY A 87 -23.43 -30.66 -22.46
CA GLY A 87 -22.65 -31.46 -21.52
C GLY A 87 -21.25 -31.83 -22.01
N GLY A 88 -20.37 -32.12 -21.04
CA GLY A 88 -19.09 -32.80 -21.28
C GLY A 88 -18.16 -32.80 -20.06
N ARG A 89 -18.24 -33.86 -19.24
CA ARG A 89 -17.27 -34.34 -18.22
C ARG A 89 -16.81 -33.36 -17.13
N GLY A 90 -17.45 -33.49 -15.96
CA GLY A 90 -16.78 -33.20 -14.69
C GLY A 90 -15.80 -34.33 -14.34
N ASN A 91 -14.57 -33.98 -13.98
CA ASN A 91 -13.93 -34.22 -12.68
C ASN A 91 -12.40 -33.95 -12.78
N GLU A 92 -12.00 -32.69 -12.98
CA GLU A 92 -10.68 -32.19 -12.60
C GLU A 92 -10.95 -31.15 -11.52
N GLY A 93 -10.46 -31.37 -10.30
CA GLY A 93 -10.54 -30.34 -9.26
C GLY A 93 -9.79 -29.11 -9.78
N ASP A 94 -10.42 -27.92 -9.75
CA ASP A 94 -9.81 -26.66 -10.17
C ASP A 94 -8.36 -26.59 -9.66
N ALA A 95 -7.40 -26.72 -10.57
CA ALA A 95 -5.99 -26.71 -10.22
C ALA A 95 -5.66 -25.38 -9.55
N LEU A 96 -4.97 -25.42 -8.41
CA LEU A 96 -4.58 -24.22 -7.68
C LEU A 96 -3.63 -23.36 -8.52
N VAL A 97 -4.13 -22.26 -9.09
CA VAL A 97 -3.33 -21.32 -9.87
C VAL A 97 -2.65 -20.32 -8.95
N LEU A 98 -1.39 -20.56 -8.61
CA LEU A 98 -0.63 -19.70 -7.70
C LEU A 98 -0.13 -18.40 -8.34
N ASP A 99 0.20 -18.43 -9.62
CA ASP A 99 0.74 -17.26 -10.32
C ASP A 99 -0.23 -16.79 -11.38
N ASN A 100 -0.57 -15.50 -11.39
CA ASN A 100 -1.41 -14.87 -12.40
C ASN A 100 -0.62 -14.11 -13.49
N GLN A 101 0.71 -14.05 -13.38
CA GLN A 101 1.55 -13.35 -14.36
C GLN A 101 1.66 -14.13 -15.69
N VAL A 102 1.50 -13.41 -16.80
CA VAL A 102 1.73 -13.94 -18.16
C VAL A 102 3.23 -14.11 -18.40
N ASN A 103 3.61 -15.17 -19.14
CA ASN A 103 5.00 -15.49 -19.48
C ASN A 103 5.93 -15.67 -18.27
N SER A 104 5.41 -16.00 -17.07
CA SER A 104 6.29 -16.31 -15.95
C SER A 104 7.08 -17.60 -16.23
N PRO A 105 8.39 -17.64 -15.93
CA PRO A 105 9.19 -18.86 -15.93
C PRO A 105 8.61 -19.98 -15.06
N CYS A 106 7.79 -19.65 -14.07
CA CYS A 106 7.15 -20.61 -13.17
C CYS A 106 5.76 -21.08 -13.64
N ALA A 107 5.28 -20.64 -14.81
CA ALA A 107 3.96 -21.00 -15.33
C ALA A 107 3.79 -22.51 -15.63
N SER A 108 4.89 -23.23 -15.87
CA SER A 108 4.91 -24.67 -16.12
C SER A 108 5.18 -25.52 -14.87
N MET A 109 5.27 -24.90 -13.68
CA MET A 109 5.50 -25.61 -12.43
C MET A 109 4.39 -26.64 -12.18
N GLY A 110 4.78 -27.90 -11.93
CA GLY A 110 3.84 -28.98 -11.65
C GLY A 110 3.13 -28.84 -10.29
N ALA A 111 2.13 -29.71 -10.05
CA ALA A 111 1.33 -29.71 -8.82
C ALA A 111 2.12 -30.02 -7.53
N HIS A 112 3.38 -30.43 -7.66
CA HIS A 112 4.30 -30.66 -6.56
C HIS A 112 5.69 -30.15 -6.92
N GLY A 113 5.98 -28.89 -6.61
CA GLY A 113 7.23 -28.27 -7.03
C GLY A 113 7.49 -26.93 -6.35
N ILE A 114 8.74 -26.47 -6.49
CA ILE A 114 9.21 -25.16 -6.07
C ILE A 114 9.76 -24.46 -7.31
N CYS A 115 9.38 -23.22 -7.54
CA CYS A 115 9.94 -22.40 -8.61
C CYS A 115 10.07 -20.95 -8.16
N CYS A 116 11.17 -20.30 -8.53
CA CYS A 116 11.42 -18.90 -8.24
C CYS A 116 11.60 -18.09 -9.52
N ASP A 117 10.74 -17.10 -9.71
CA ASP A 117 10.85 -16.12 -10.78
C ASP A 117 11.69 -14.93 -10.30
N ARG A 118 12.89 -14.84 -10.85
CA ARG A 118 13.86 -13.76 -10.58
C ARG A 118 14.10 -12.85 -11.78
N SER A 119 13.21 -12.93 -12.78
CA SER A 119 13.36 -12.21 -14.04
C SER A 119 13.03 -10.71 -13.92
N ASP A 120 12.20 -10.33 -12.94
CA ASP A 120 11.84 -8.92 -12.71
C ASP A 120 12.98 -8.17 -12.00
N TYR A 121 13.23 -6.94 -12.45
CA TYR A 121 14.25 -6.07 -11.84
C TYR A 121 13.93 -5.69 -10.39
N ASN A 122 12.65 -5.61 -10.03
CA ASN A 122 12.19 -5.09 -8.76
C ASN A 122 11.91 -6.16 -7.71
N THR A 123 11.62 -7.40 -8.11
CA THR A 123 11.07 -8.42 -7.20
C THR A 123 11.55 -9.81 -7.55
N ASP A 124 11.82 -10.63 -6.53
CA ASP A 124 11.86 -12.09 -6.65
C ASP A 124 10.57 -12.66 -6.08
N VAL A 125 9.95 -13.60 -6.78
CA VAL A 125 8.73 -14.29 -6.31
C VAL A 125 8.89 -15.79 -6.47
N CYS A 126 8.70 -16.54 -5.39
CA CYS A 126 8.71 -18.01 -5.43
C CYS A 126 7.34 -18.61 -5.21
N PHE A 127 7.12 -19.77 -5.79
CA PHE A 127 5.87 -20.53 -5.73
C PHE A 127 6.18 -21.94 -5.24
N MET A 128 5.32 -22.46 -4.38
CA MET A 128 5.34 -23.83 -3.91
C MET A 128 3.95 -24.44 -4.08
N ALA A 129 3.85 -25.58 -4.74
CA ALA A 129 2.59 -26.33 -4.86
C ALA A 129 2.70 -27.67 -4.13
N GLY A 130 1.68 -28.05 -3.34
CA GLY A 130 1.63 -29.31 -2.60
C GLY A 130 1.50 -29.13 -1.09
N ASP A 131 1.93 -30.11 -0.29
CA ASP A 131 1.92 -30.05 1.18
C ASP A 131 3.07 -29.15 1.67
N VAL A 132 2.76 -27.87 1.86
CA VAL A 132 3.72 -26.85 2.31
C VAL A 132 3.53 -26.61 3.79
N ARG A 133 4.60 -26.75 4.58
CA ARG A 133 4.57 -26.58 6.03
C ARG A 133 5.59 -25.55 6.51
N THR A 134 5.25 -24.74 7.49
CA THR A 134 6.18 -23.75 8.05
C THR A 134 7.09 -24.35 9.11
N ASP A 135 8.36 -23.93 9.08
CA ASP A 135 9.30 -24.05 10.19
C ASP A 135 9.61 -22.65 10.73
N ALA A 136 9.02 -22.34 11.89
CA ALA A 136 9.15 -21.03 12.53
C ALA A 136 10.55 -20.76 13.10
N ALA A 137 11.36 -21.81 13.36
CA ALA A 137 12.69 -21.64 13.93
C ALA A 137 13.70 -21.13 12.89
N SER A 138 13.56 -21.56 11.63
CA SER A 138 14.44 -21.18 10.53
C SER A 138 13.82 -20.20 9.52
N LEU A 139 12.57 -19.78 9.75
CA LEU A 139 11.77 -18.99 8.80
C LEU A 139 11.70 -19.66 7.41
N SER A 140 11.37 -20.95 7.43
CA SER A 140 11.33 -21.78 6.21
C SER A 140 9.92 -22.25 5.86
N PHE A 141 9.69 -22.43 4.56
CA PHE A 141 8.57 -23.18 4.02
C PHE A 141 9.11 -24.48 3.42
N LEU A 142 8.58 -25.59 3.90
CA LEU A 142 9.04 -26.94 3.59
C LEU A 142 8.01 -27.65 2.72
N LEU A 143 8.44 -28.17 1.57
CA LEU A 143 7.59 -28.93 0.67
C LEU A 143 7.72 -30.43 0.96
N PHE A 144 6.65 -31.07 1.48
CA PHE A 144 6.64 -32.49 1.80
C PHE A 144 6.20 -33.36 0.62
N PRO A 145 6.85 -34.52 0.40
CA PRO A 145 6.49 -35.43 -0.69
C PRO A 145 5.07 -35.99 -0.51
N PRO A 146 4.35 -36.27 -1.61
CA PRO A 146 3.04 -36.88 -1.53
C PRO A 146 3.12 -38.28 -0.90
N PRO A 147 2.11 -38.66 -0.08
CA PRO A 147 2.16 -39.88 0.74
C PRO A 147 2.27 -41.20 -0.04
N ASN A 148 1.98 -41.23 -1.35
CA ASN A 148 1.94 -42.46 -2.15
C ASN A 148 3.13 -42.67 -3.10
N GLY A 149 4.23 -41.93 -2.98
CA GLY A 149 5.47 -42.25 -3.69
C GLY A 149 5.41 -42.23 -5.21
N THR A 150 4.29 -41.82 -5.83
CA THR A 150 4.20 -41.55 -7.27
C THR A 150 4.84 -40.20 -7.58
N ALA A 151 6.10 -40.04 -7.18
CA ALA A 151 7.02 -39.24 -7.96
C ALA A 151 7.17 -40.03 -9.27
N ASN A 152 6.30 -39.75 -10.26
CA ASN A 152 6.64 -40.08 -11.62
C ASN A 152 7.99 -39.41 -11.87
N ALA A 153 9.06 -40.19 -11.90
CA ALA A 153 10.41 -39.77 -12.25
C ALA A 153 10.50 -39.16 -13.67
N ASN A 154 9.35 -39.06 -14.37
CA ASN A 154 9.17 -38.54 -15.72
C ASN A 154 8.23 -37.33 -15.77
N ALA A 155 7.78 -36.78 -14.63
CA ALA A 155 7.27 -35.41 -14.61
C ALA A 155 8.48 -34.50 -14.43
N ASN A 156 8.65 -33.49 -15.27
CA ASN A 156 9.66 -32.42 -15.13
C ASN A 156 9.46 -31.55 -13.87
N ALA A 157 9.06 -32.14 -12.74
CA ALA A 157 8.95 -31.51 -11.44
C ALA A 157 10.36 -31.34 -10.88
N THR A 158 10.94 -30.18 -11.15
CA THR A 158 12.11 -29.66 -10.44
C THR A 158 11.73 -29.46 -8.97
N VAL A 159 11.72 -30.54 -8.18
CA VAL A 159 11.90 -30.41 -6.74
C VAL A 159 13.33 -29.91 -6.60
N ALA A 160 13.49 -28.62 -6.33
CA ALA A 160 14.82 -28.06 -6.15
C ALA A 160 15.49 -28.82 -4.98
N GLU A 161 16.47 -29.66 -5.28
CA GLU A 161 17.38 -30.22 -4.27
C GLU A 161 18.12 -29.09 -3.52
N LYS A 162 18.13 -27.90 -4.13
CA LYS A 162 18.72 -26.67 -3.61
C LYS A 162 17.70 -25.84 -2.84
N GLU A 163 18.07 -25.43 -1.64
CA GLU A 163 17.34 -24.43 -0.87
C GLU A 163 17.32 -23.08 -1.61
N GLU A 164 16.13 -22.51 -1.75
CA GLU A 164 15.90 -21.18 -2.28
C GLU A 164 15.78 -20.18 -1.14
N VAL A 165 16.34 -18.99 -1.34
CA VAL A 165 16.29 -17.88 -0.36
C VAL A 165 15.77 -16.63 -1.05
N VAL A 166 14.74 -16.02 -0.47
CA VAL A 166 14.10 -14.80 -0.99
C VAL A 166 13.81 -13.82 0.13
N LYS A 167 13.98 -12.53 -0.19
CA LYS A 167 13.54 -11.41 0.63
C LYS A 167 12.26 -10.85 -0.01
N PRO A 168 11.07 -11.09 0.57
CA PRO A 168 9.79 -10.81 -0.09
C PRO A 168 9.42 -9.33 0.00
N TYR A 169 10.18 -8.49 -0.70
CA TYR A 169 10.00 -7.03 -0.77
C TYR A 169 10.24 -6.54 -2.20
N THR A 170 9.54 -5.46 -2.57
CA THR A 170 9.81 -4.75 -3.82
C THR A 170 11.15 -4.01 -3.72
N ARG A 171 11.71 -3.53 -4.83
CA ARG A 171 13.00 -2.82 -4.86
C ARG A 171 14.20 -3.72 -4.50
N LYS A 172 14.21 -4.96 -5.00
CA LYS A 172 15.33 -5.90 -4.90
C LYS A 172 16.72 -5.29 -5.17
N TRP A 173 16.79 -4.29 -6.05
CA TRP A 173 18.02 -3.57 -6.41
C TRP A 173 18.56 -2.64 -5.31
N GLU A 174 17.75 -2.28 -4.31
CA GLU A 174 18.07 -1.29 -3.29
C GLU A 174 18.69 -1.95 -2.04
N LYS A 175 20.02 -2.03 -2.00
CA LYS A 175 20.76 -2.75 -0.96
C LYS A 175 20.46 -2.27 0.47
N GLY A 176 20.20 -0.98 0.67
CA GLY A 176 19.96 -0.38 1.99
C GLY A 176 18.74 -0.99 2.67
N VAL A 177 17.56 -0.81 2.08
CA VAL A 177 16.32 -1.39 2.61
C VAL A 177 16.36 -2.91 2.62
N MET A 178 16.93 -3.54 1.58
CA MET A 178 17.02 -5.00 1.48
C MET A 178 17.92 -5.62 2.56
N ALA A 179 18.80 -4.87 3.22
CA ALA A 179 19.57 -5.38 4.36
C ALA A 179 18.67 -5.74 5.55
N ASN A 180 17.57 -5.01 5.73
CA ASN A 180 16.65 -5.15 6.87
C ASN A 180 15.44 -6.05 6.59
N ILE A 181 15.28 -6.52 5.34
CA ILE A 181 14.23 -7.49 4.98
C ILE A 181 14.69 -8.91 5.34
N GLN A 182 13.81 -9.65 6.02
CA GLN A 182 14.07 -11.02 6.46
C GLN A 182 14.16 -11.98 5.26
N GLU A 183 15.08 -12.94 5.35
CA GLU A 183 15.24 -14.01 4.38
C GLU A 183 14.27 -15.15 4.70
N VAL A 184 13.41 -15.48 3.75
CA VAL A 184 12.52 -16.64 3.80
C VAL A 184 13.16 -17.75 2.99
N ARG A 185 13.23 -18.96 3.56
CA ARG A 185 13.85 -20.13 2.94
C ARG A 185 12.79 -21.09 2.41
N LEU A 186 13.02 -21.69 1.25
CA LEU A 186 12.11 -22.65 0.64
C LEU A 186 12.92 -23.87 0.23
N ARG A 187 12.49 -25.06 0.65
CA ARG A 187 13.16 -26.31 0.26
C ARG A 187 12.21 -27.51 0.32
N ALA A 188 12.62 -28.60 -0.32
CA ALA A 188 12.02 -29.90 -0.08
C ALA A 188 12.33 -30.37 1.35
N ALA A 189 11.33 -30.94 2.02
CA ALA A 189 11.51 -31.64 3.29
C ALA A 189 12.03 -33.05 3.05
N ARG A 190 12.86 -33.54 3.97
CA ARG A 190 13.15 -34.96 4.04
C ARG A 190 12.00 -35.72 4.72
N PRO A 191 11.71 -36.98 4.34
CA PRO A 191 10.60 -37.73 4.92
C PRO A 191 10.64 -37.88 6.45
N ASP A 192 11.83 -37.94 7.04
CA ASP A 192 12.06 -38.04 8.49
C ASP A 192 11.70 -36.75 9.25
N GLU A 193 11.59 -35.61 8.57
CA GLU A 193 11.19 -34.34 9.16
C GLU A 193 9.67 -34.23 9.37
N ALA A 194 8.88 -35.19 8.86
CA ALA A 194 7.42 -35.12 8.83
C ALA A 194 6.78 -35.15 10.21
N ASP A 195 7.36 -35.89 11.15
CA ASP A 195 6.86 -36.01 12.52
C ASP A 195 7.14 -34.76 13.35
N ALA A 196 8.26 -34.07 13.09
CA ALA A 196 8.63 -32.82 13.74
C ALA A 196 7.81 -31.62 13.21
N HIS A 197 7.31 -31.70 11.97
CA HIS A 197 6.52 -30.66 11.31
C HIS A 197 5.06 -31.10 11.13
N ARG A 198 4.45 -31.68 12.17
CA ARG A 198 3.01 -31.96 12.18
C ARG A 198 2.24 -30.64 12.17
N CYS A 199 1.13 -30.62 11.46
CA CYS A 199 0.31 -29.41 11.36
C CYS A 199 -0.38 -29.10 12.69
N ASP A 200 -0.01 -27.99 13.31
CA ASP A 200 -0.79 -27.39 14.41
C ASP A 200 -2.02 -26.68 13.86
N VAL A 201 -1.87 -26.04 12.69
CA VAL A 201 -2.95 -25.34 11.98
C VAL A 201 -2.95 -25.76 10.51
N ARG A 202 -4.11 -26.18 9.99
CA ARG A 202 -4.28 -26.54 8.57
C ARG A 202 -5.14 -25.49 7.87
N HIS A 203 -4.69 -25.06 6.70
CA HIS A 203 -5.39 -24.11 5.83
C HIS A 203 -5.87 -24.78 4.55
N ASP A 204 -7.02 -24.35 4.02
CA ASP A 204 -7.61 -24.80 2.75
C ASP A 204 -7.27 -23.88 1.56
N ALA A 205 -6.35 -22.93 1.79
CA ALA A 205 -5.94 -21.88 0.89
C ALA A 205 -4.42 -21.71 0.95
N PRO A 206 -3.75 -21.28 -0.15
CA PRO A 206 -2.30 -21.06 -0.13
C PRO A 206 -1.91 -19.91 0.78
N ALA A 207 -0.65 -19.90 1.22
CA ALA A 207 -0.06 -18.74 1.88
C ALA A 207 0.41 -17.70 0.84
N LEU A 208 0.29 -16.41 1.16
CA LEU A 208 1.06 -15.33 0.54
C LEU A 208 2.00 -14.74 1.60
N VAL A 209 3.30 -14.83 1.37
CA VAL A 209 4.32 -14.22 2.22
C VAL A 209 4.66 -12.84 1.71
N MET A 210 4.45 -11.84 2.56
CA MET A 210 4.78 -10.44 2.32
C MET A 210 5.45 -9.82 3.55
N THR A 211 6.02 -8.62 3.43
CA THR A 211 6.54 -7.86 4.57
C THR A 211 5.79 -6.56 4.78
N ALA A 212 5.56 -6.21 6.04
CA ALA A 212 5.12 -4.89 6.49
C ALA A 212 6.28 -4.02 7.00
N GLY A 213 7.53 -4.44 6.74
CA GLY A 213 8.76 -3.69 6.99
C GLY A 213 9.28 -2.95 5.75
N GLY A 214 10.54 -2.49 5.80
CA GLY A 214 11.10 -1.65 4.74
C GLY A 214 10.50 -0.24 4.80
N TYR A 215 10.07 0.31 3.66
CA TYR A 215 9.52 1.67 3.58
C TYR A 215 8.03 1.76 3.85
N THR A 216 7.32 0.65 4.10
CA THR A 216 5.86 0.62 4.29
C THR A 216 5.36 1.31 5.57
N GLY A 217 6.20 2.08 6.26
CA GLY A 217 5.85 2.95 7.38
C GLY A 217 5.17 4.27 7.00
N ASN A 218 5.01 4.57 5.71
CA ASN A 218 4.19 5.70 5.22
C ASN A 218 3.23 5.24 4.12
N LEU A 219 2.18 6.03 3.87
CA LEU A 219 1.08 5.63 3.00
C LEU A 219 1.50 5.36 1.55
N PHE A 220 2.41 6.16 0.99
CA PHE A 220 2.88 5.97 -0.39
C PHE A 220 3.50 4.59 -0.55
N HIS A 221 4.45 4.25 0.31
CA HIS A 221 5.13 2.97 0.26
C HIS A 221 4.25 1.81 0.70
N ALA A 222 3.37 2.00 1.69
CA ALA A 222 2.40 0.96 2.10
C ALA A 222 1.54 0.50 0.92
N PHE A 223 1.10 1.42 0.04
CA PHE A 223 0.36 1.07 -1.17
C PHE A 223 1.29 0.62 -2.32
N ASN A 224 2.36 1.37 -2.59
CA ASN A 224 3.24 1.12 -3.73
C ASN A 224 4.05 -0.17 -3.60
N ASP A 225 4.67 -0.39 -2.43
CA ASP A 225 5.57 -1.49 -2.16
C ASP A 225 4.87 -2.66 -1.43
N GLY A 226 3.66 -2.42 -0.91
CA GLY A 226 2.87 -3.40 -0.15
C GLY A 226 1.55 -3.79 -0.84
N PHE A 227 0.49 -3.03 -0.59
CA PHE A 227 -0.89 -3.45 -0.89
C PHE A 227 -1.21 -3.62 -2.37
N LEU A 228 -0.75 -2.72 -3.25
CA LEU A 228 -0.98 -2.88 -4.68
C LEU A 228 -0.24 -4.13 -5.21
N PRO A 229 1.05 -4.34 -4.92
CA PRO A 229 1.75 -5.60 -5.24
C PRO A 229 1.06 -6.86 -4.71
N VAL A 230 0.58 -6.82 -3.47
CA VAL A 230 -0.17 -7.93 -2.86
C VAL A 230 -1.43 -8.20 -3.65
N TRP A 231 -2.30 -7.19 -3.85
CA TRP A 231 -3.54 -7.33 -4.60
C TRP A 231 -3.28 -7.88 -6.00
N LEU A 232 -2.26 -7.35 -6.69
CA LEU A 232 -1.87 -7.77 -8.03
C LEU A 232 -1.46 -9.25 -8.07
N THR A 233 -0.81 -9.73 -7.01
CA THR A 233 -0.34 -11.10 -6.88
C THR A 233 -1.46 -12.09 -6.61
N VAL A 234 -2.52 -11.71 -5.87
CA VAL A 234 -3.49 -12.69 -5.33
C VAL A 234 -4.97 -12.39 -5.58
N GLN A 235 -5.34 -11.30 -6.25
CA GLN A 235 -6.76 -10.98 -6.46
C GLN A 235 -7.53 -12.09 -7.20
N HIS A 236 -6.85 -12.84 -8.09
CA HIS A 236 -7.44 -13.97 -8.81
C HIS A 236 -7.83 -15.13 -7.89
N LEU A 237 -7.26 -15.21 -6.69
CA LEU A 237 -7.60 -16.19 -5.65
C LEU A 237 -8.88 -15.80 -4.88
N ARG A 238 -9.48 -14.64 -5.17
CA ARG A 238 -10.79 -14.21 -4.61
C ARG A 238 -10.87 -14.37 -3.09
N ARG A 239 -9.88 -13.82 -2.38
CA ARG A 239 -9.76 -13.87 -0.90
C ARG A 239 -9.47 -15.24 -0.31
N ARG A 240 -9.32 -16.30 -1.13
CA ARG A 240 -8.85 -17.63 -0.71
C ARG A 240 -7.33 -17.67 -0.69
N VAL A 241 -6.74 -16.87 0.19
CA VAL A 241 -5.30 -16.81 0.44
C VAL A 241 -5.09 -16.44 1.89
N VAL A 242 -4.09 -17.01 2.54
CA VAL A 242 -3.73 -16.67 3.92
C VAL A 242 -2.54 -15.73 3.87
N LEU A 243 -2.70 -14.51 4.39
CA LEU A 243 -1.61 -13.54 4.45
C LEU A 243 -0.66 -13.91 5.59
N ALA A 244 0.58 -14.20 5.25
CA ALA A 244 1.65 -14.52 6.18
C ALA A 244 2.66 -13.37 6.16
N VAL A 245 2.60 -12.49 7.15
CA VAL A 245 3.23 -11.17 7.11
C VAL A 245 4.46 -11.14 8.01
N LEU A 246 5.59 -10.71 7.44
CA LEU A 246 6.82 -10.38 8.17
C LEU A 246 6.71 -8.97 8.76
N VAL A 247 7.29 -8.75 9.95
CA VAL A 247 7.28 -7.44 10.63
C VAL A 247 5.85 -6.90 10.83
N TYR A 248 4.90 -7.79 11.13
CA TYR A 248 3.49 -7.46 11.33
C TYR A 248 3.26 -6.78 12.69
N ASN A 249 3.54 -5.47 12.74
CA ASN A 249 3.45 -4.70 13.97
C ASN A 249 2.02 -4.15 14.22
N PRO A 250 1.65 -3.86 15.49
CA PRO A 250 0.31 -3.38 15.83
C PRO A 250 -0.12 -2.09 15.13
N TRP A 251 0.81 -1.17 14.86
CA TRP A 251 0.50 0.07 14.16
C TRP A 251 0.04 -0.21 12.72
N TRP A 252 0.79 -1.04 11.99
CA TRP A 252 0.44 -1.41 10.61
C TRP A 252 -0.86 -2.22 10.57
N ALA A 253 -1.02 -3.18 11.49
CA ALA A 253 -2.25 -3.96 11.64
C ALA A 253 -3.50 -3.09 11.90
N GLY A 254 -3.38 -2.12 12.80
CA GLY A 254 -4.46 -1.19 13.16
C GLY A 254 -4.74 -0.12 12.11
N THR A 255 -3.78 0.19 11.24
CA THR A 255 -3.94 1.21 10.18
C THR A 255 -4.68 0.67 8.96
N PHE A 256 -4.53 -0.62 8.64
CA PHE A 256 -5.06 -1.22 7.42
C PHE A 256 -6.00 -2.43 7.62
N PRO A 257 -6.87 -2.47 8.64
CA PRO A 257 -7.66 -3.67 8.93
C PRO A 257 -8.65 -4.03 7.80
N GLU A 258 -9.29 -3.05 7.17
CA GLU A 258 -10.23 -3.27 6.07
C GLU A 258 -9.56 -3.84 4.82
N LEU A 259 -8.35 -3.36 4.48
CA LEU A 259 -7.56 -3.89 3.36
C LEU A 259 -7.17 -5.34 3.58
N LEU A 260 -6.72 -5.69 4.79
CA LEU A 260 -6.34 -7.06 5.13
C LEU A 260 -7.53 -8.02 5.03
N SER A 261 -8.70 -7.61 5.54
CA SER A 261 -9.96 -8.36 5.43
C SER A 261 -10.48 -8.45 3.98
N GLY A 262 -10.26 -7.39 3.20
CA GLY A 262 -10.58 -7.34 1.79
C GLY A 262 -9.72 -8.29 0.95
N LEU A 263 -8.44 -8.42 1.27
CA LEU A 263 -7.49 -9.28 0.56
C LEU A 263 -7.62 -10.77 0.94
N SER A 264 -8.01 -11.07 2.17
CA SER A 264 -8.06 -12.42 2.72
C SER A 264 -9.28 -12.63 3.60
N ARG A 265 -9.97 -13.78 3.43
CA ARG A 265 -11.02 -14.22 4.36
C ARG A 265 -10.46 -14.93 5.62
N HIS A 266 -9.16 -15.15 5.65
CA HIS A 266 -8.43 -15.84 6.72
C HIS A 266 -7.72 -14.83 7.62
N HIS A 267 -7.48 -15.22 8.86
CA HIS A 267 -6.66 -14.43 9.78
C HIS A 267 -5.22 -14.29 9.25
N VAL A 268 -4.66 -13.09 9.43
CA VAL A 268 -3.27 -12.80 9.12
C VAL A 268 -2.37 -13.54 10.10
N ILE A 269 -1.29 -14.15 9.60
CA ILE A 269 -0.27 -14.82 10.40
C ILE A 269 0.91 -13.87 10.55
N ASP A 270 1.33 -13.59 11.79
CA ASP A 270 2.61 -12.96 12.08
C ASP A 270 3.72 -14.02 12.00
N LEU A 271 4.44 -14.06 10.89
CA LEU A 271 5.45 -15.10 10.63
C LEU A 271 6.65 -15.05 11.58
N LEU A 272 6.91 -13.92 12.23
CA LEU A 272 8.07 -13.79 13.12
C LEU A 272 7.73 -14.25 14.54
N HIS A 273 6.49 -14.07 14.96
CA HIS A 273 6.05 -14.36 16.34
C HIS A 273 5.21 -15.63 16.47
N ASP A 274 4.48 -16.07 15.45
CA ASP A 274 3.74 -17.34 15.49
C ASP A 274 4.71 -18.52 15.38
N LYS A 275 4.71 -19.39 16.40
CA LYS A 275 5.62 -20.55 16.50
C LYS A 275 4.99 -21.87 16.09
N ARG A 276 3.71 -21.86 15.72
CA ARG A 276 2.99 -23.05 15.27
C ARG A 276 3.47 -23.47 13.89
N THR A 277 3.32 -24.75 13.57
CA THR A 277 3.46 -25.26 12.21
C THR A 277 2.14 -25.10 11.45
N HIS A 278 2.14 -24.22 10.46
CA HIS A 278 1.03 -23.98 9.55
C HIS A 278 1.21 -24.80 8.27
N CYS A 279 0.16 -25.49 7.85
CA CYS A 279 0.15 -26.31 6.64
C CYS A 279 -0.78 -25.74 5.59
N PHE A 280 -0.31 -25.66 4.35
CA PHE A 280 -1.00 -25.06 3.22
C PHE A 280 -0.95 -26.00 1.99
N PRO A 281 -1.94 -25.91 1.08
CA PRO A 281 -1.90 -26.59 -0.22
C PRO A 281 -0.93 -25.94 -1.22
N GLY A 282 -0.33 -24.81 -0.86
CA GLY A 282 0.68 -24.09 -1.64
C GLY A 282 1.11 -22.80 -0.96
N ALA A 283 2.13 -22.14 -1.51
CA ALA A 283 2.62 -20.86 -1.02
C ALA A 283 3.14 -19.98 -2.17
N ILE A 284 3.00 -18.67 -1.99
CA ILE A 284 3.60 -17.61 -2.81
C ILE A 284 4.49 -16.79 -1.88
N VAL A 285 5.77 -16.67 -2.17
CA VAL A 285 6.74 -15.93 -1.34
C VAL A 285 7.27 -14.74 -2.12
N GLY A 286 6.87 -13.53 -1.72
CA GLY A 286 7.08 -12.30 -2.46
C GLY A 286 5.85 -11.85 -3.25
N THR A 287 5.93 -10.68 -3.87
CA THR A 287 4.82 -10.05 -4.60
C THR A 287 5.26 -9.60 -5.98
N ARG A 288 4.35 -9.61 -6.95
CA ARG A 288 4.53 -9.02 -8.29
C ARG A 288 4.52 -7.49 -8.22
N PHE A 289 5.34 -6.83 -9.04
CA PHE A 289 5.42 -5.36 -9.09
C PHE A 289 5.44 -4.87 -10.54
N HIS A 290 4.44 -4.05 -10.92
CA HIS A 290 4.30 -3.54 -12.30
C HIS A 290 4.87 -2.12 -12.51
N GLY A 291 5.50 -1.55 -11.48
CA GLY A 291 6.00 -0.18 -11.48
C GLY A 291 5.32 0.67 -10.41
N ILE A 292 5.77 1.92 -10.29
CA ILE A 292 5.24 2.85 -9.28
C ILE A 292 3.74 3.06 -9.50
N LEU A 293 2.94 2.67 -8.51
CA LEU A 293 1.47 2.73 -8.50
C LEU A 293 0.86 2.33 -9.85
N ALA A 294 1.35 1.23 -10.44
CA ALA A 294 0.98 0.81 -11.79
C ALA A 294 0.45 -0.61 -11.81
N VAL A 295 -0.51 -0.86 -12.71
CA VAL A 295 -1.00 -2.19 -13.09
C VAL A 295 -1.00 -2.30 -14.60
N ASP A 296 -0.06 -3.04 -15.16
CA ASP A 296 -0.04 -3.35 -16.59
C ASP A 296 -0.97 -4.55 -16.90
N PRO A 297 -2.08 -4.35 -17.65
CA PRO A 297 -3.01 -5.42 -17.98
C PRO A 297 -2.39 -6.53 -18.82
N ALA A 298 -1.42 -6.20 -19.68
CA ALA A 298 -0.76 -7.16 -20.56
C ALA A 298 0.11 -8.18 -19.80
N ARG A 299 0.40 -7.92 -18.52
CA ARG A 299 1.20 -8.79 -17.66
C ARG A 299 0.35 -9.77 -16.84
N THR A 300 -0.98 -9.63 -16.80
CA THR A 300 -1.89 -10.52 -16.04
C THR A 300 -2.81 -11.31 -16.96
N ARG A 301 -3.16 -12.55 -16.61
CA ARG A 301 -4.05 -13.39 -17.45
C ARG A 301 -5.49 -12.87 -17.53
N ASP A 302 -5.90 -12.05 -16.58
CA ASP A 302 -7.26 -11.51 -16.46
C ASP A 302 -7.36 -10.01 -16.79
N ASN A 303 -6.31 -9.44 -17.38
CA ASN A 303 -6.29 -8.06 -17.90
C ASN A 303 -6.71 -6.99 -16.89
N ARG A 304 -6.29 -7.12 -15.62
CA ARG A 304 -6.61 -6.14 -14.58
C ARG A 304 -5.91 -4.82 -14.81
N THR A 305 -6.56 -3.77 -14.36
CA THR A 305 -6.11 -2.39 -14.47
C THR A 305 -5.95 -1.75 -13.09
N LEU A 306 -5.42 -0.53 -13.05
CA LEU A 306 -5.38 0.25 -11.81
C LEU A 306 -6.80 0.68 -11.37
N VAL A 307 -7.76 0.75 -12.29
CA VAL A 307 -9.17 1.00 -11.99
C VAL A 307 -9.79 -0.19 -11.24
N ASP A 308 -9.45 -1.43 -11.60
CA ASP A 308 -9.88 -2.60 -10.83
C ASP A 308 -9.35 -2.59 -9.39
N PHE A 309 -8.14 -2.08 -9.17
CA PHE A 309 -7.62 -1.89 -7.81
C PHE A 309 -8.39 -0.79 -7.07
N HIS A 310 -8.72 0.33 -7.73
CA HIS A 310 -9.64 1.32 -7.17
C HIS A 310 -10.99 0.69 -6.77
N ASP A 311 -11.56 -0.18 -7.60
CA ASP A 311 -12.84 -0.83 -7.31
C ASP A 311 -12.75 -1.79 -6.13
N PHE A 312 -11.60 -2.48 -5.99
CA PHE A 312 -11.29 -3.22 -4.77
C PHE A 312 -11.25 -2.31 -3.53
N LEU A 313 -10.51 -1.18 -3.58
CA LEU A 313 -10.46 -0.21 -2.49
C LEU A 313 -11.86 0.32 -2.14
N ALA A 314 -12.67 0.58 -3.16
CA ALA A 314 -14.05 1.01 -3.00
C ALA A 314 -14.91 -0.05 -2.33
N SER A 315 -14.73 -1.33 -2.65
CA SER A 315 -15.48 -2.42 -2.02
C SER A 315 -15.14 -2.63 -0.54
N VAL A 316 -13.92 -2.29 -0.10
CA VAL A 316 -13.51 -2.48 1.30
C VAL A 316 -13.83 -1.29 2.20
N TYR A 317 -13.97 -0.08 1.62
CA TYR A 317 -14.19 1.15 2.38
C TYR A 317 -15.60 1.73 2.26
N ARG A 318 -16.42 1.25 1.33
CA ARG A 318 -17.85 1.59 1.32
C ARG A 318 -18.55 0.77 2.39
N ASP A 319 -19.30 1.44 3.26
CA ASP A 319 -20.18 0.76 4.19
C ASP A 319 -21.31 0.03 3.42
N ASP A 320 -21.36 -1.29 3.52
CA ASP A 320 -22.49 -2.10 2.99
C ASP A 320 -23.85 -1.64 3.58
N GLY A 321 -23.84 -0.95 4.73
CA GLY A 321 -25.02 -0.42 5.41
C GLY A 321 -25.71 0.78 4.75
N ALA A 322 -25.11 1.41 3.72
CA ALA A 322 -25.78 2.47 2.95
C ALA A 322 -26.46 1.95 1.67
N SER A 323 -26.29 0.66 1.36
CA SER A 323 -26.62 0.09 0.04
C SER A 323 -27.90 -0.75 0.03
N GLU A 324 -28.41 -1.19 1.18
CA GLU A 324 -29.61 -2.06 1.23
C GLU A 324 -30.94 -1.32 1.46
N GLU A 325 -30.95 -0.05 1.85
CA GLU A 325 -32.21 0.72 2.03
C GLU A 325 -32.67 1.53 0.79
N LEU A 326 -31.89 1.55 -0.29
CA LEU A 326 -32.24 2.31 -1.51
C LEU A 326 -32.74 1.44 -2.67
N VAL A 327 -32.80 0.13 -2.50
CA VAL A 327 -33.41 -0.79 -3.47
C VAL A 327 -34.75 -1.24 -2.91
N HIS A 328 -35.77 -0.38 -2.95
CA HIS A 328 -37.21 -0.70 -3.09
C HIS A 328 -38.09 0.55 -2.88
N THR A 329 -37.89 1.60 -3.68
CA THR A 329 -38.97 2.53 -4.00
C THR A 329 -38.92 2.84 -5.49
N THR A 330 -39.62 2.02 -6.28
CA THR A 330 -40.01 2.34 -7.66
C THR A 330 -41.07 3.44 -7.63
N ALA A 331 -40.64 4.68 -7.41
CA ALA A 331 -41.42 5.86 -7.75
C ALA A 331 -41.05 6.28 -9.19
N PRO A 332 -42.02 6.60 -10.06
CA PRO A 332 -41.74 7.08 -11.41
C PRO A 332 -40.91 8.36 -11.36
N ALA A 333 -39.88 8.42 -12.20
CA ALA A 333 -38.92 9.53 -12.28
C ALA A 333 -39.64 10.89 -12.41
N PRO A 334 -39.38 11.85 -11.51
CA PRO A 334 -39.78 13.22 -11.75
C PRO A 334 -39.03 13.73 -12.99
N GLN A 335 -39.77 14.36 -13.88
CA GLN A 335 -39.26 15.06 -15.06
C GLN A 335 -38.04 15.91 -14.70
N GLN A 336 -37.05 15.93 -15.60
CA GLN A 336 -35.80 16.68 -15.53
C GLN A 336 -36.03 18.17 -15.17
N GLN A 337 -36.15 18.46 -13.88
CA GLN A 337 -35.76 19.76 -13.36
C GLN A 337 -34.24 19.78 -13.45
N GLN A 338 -33.69 20.73 -14.21
CA GLN A 338 -32.25 21.00 -14.27
C GLN A 338 -31.74 21.04 -12.83
N GLN A 339 -31.06 19.99 -12.38
CA GLN A 339 -30.42 20.04 -11.08
C GLN A 339 -29.45 21.22 -11.13
N PRO A 340 -29.47 22.12 -10.12
CA PRO A 340 -28.56 23.25 -10.10
C PRO A 340 -27.13 22.71 -10.27
N ARG A 341 -26.41 23.24 -11.25
CA ARG A 341 -25.03 22.84 -11.55
C ARG A 341 -24.21 22.88 -10.26
N ARG A 342 -23.84 21.71 -9.75
CA ARG A 342 -22.98 21.57 -8.56
C ARG A 342 -21.62 22.19 -8.86
N ARG A 343 -21.10 22.97 -7.92
CA ARG A 343 -19.72 23.45 -7.97
C ARG A 343 -18.75 22.27 -7.83
N PRO A 344 -17.65 22.21 -8.60
CA PRO A 344 -16.65 21.17 -8.42
C PRO A 344 -16.06 21.22 -7.01
N ARG A 345 -15.87 20.06 -6.38
CA ARG A 345 -15.32 19.94 -5.04
C ARG A 345 -13.80 19.80 -5.08
N LEU A 346 -13.09 20.65 -4.37
CA LEU A 346 -11.63 20.58 -4.23
C LEU A 346 -11.26 20.19 -2.79
N GLY A 347 -10.65 19.02 -2.64
CA GLY A 347 -10.02 18.59 -1.39
C GLY A 347 -8.59 19.10 -1.32
N LEU A 348 -8.25 19.96 -0.37
CA LEU A 348 -6.90 20.47 -0.15
C LEU A 348 -6.27 19.78 1.07
N TYR A 349 -5.23 18.99 0.86
CA TYR A 349 -4.52 18.36 1.96
C TYR A 349 -3.67 19.35 2.75
N SER A 350 -4.03 19.50 4.01
CA SER A 350 -3.28 20.24 5.01
C SER A 350 -2.27 19.35 5.69
N ARG A 351 -0.99 19.69 5.50
CA ARG A 351 0.15 19.01 6.11
C ARG A 351 0.54 19.65 7.43
N LYS A 352 0.94 18.83 8.40
CA LYS A 352 1.60 19.30 9.64
C LYS A 352 3.10 18.96 9.60
N GLY A 353 3.93 19.83 10.17
CA GLY A 353 5.39 19.63 10.24
C GLY A 353 6.15 20.19 9.04
N THR A 354 6.48 19.35 8.05
CA THR A 354 7.31 19.72 6.88
C THR A 354 6.49 19.84 5.61
N ARG A 355 6.98 20.58 4.61
CA ARG A 355 6.32 20.78 3.30
C ARG A 355 4.88 21.30 3.45
N VAL A 356 4.68 22.22 4.39
CA VAL A 356 3.40 22.87 4.66
C VAL A 356 3.16 23.98 3.63
N ILE A 357 1.91 24.23 3.26
CA ILE A 357 1.51 25.44 2.53
C ILE A 357 1.34 26.56 3.58
N GLU A 358 2.32 27.47 3.68
CA GLU A 358 2.35 28.48 4.75
C GLU A 358 1.18 29.47 4.64
N ASN A 359 0.71 29.73 3.42
CA ASN A 359 -0.43 30.60 3.12
C ASN A 359 -1.70 29.81 2.73
N GLU A 360 -1.91 28.61 3.31
CA GLU A 360 -3.03 27.71 3.00
C GLU A 360 -4.40 28.40 3.04
N ALA A 361 -4.67 29.21 4.06
CA ALA A 361 -5.95 29.91 4.19
C ALA A 361 -6.20 30.88 3.01
N ALA A 362 -5.16 31.50 2.46
CA ALA A 362 -5.28 32.35 1.28
C ALA A 362 -5.51 31.52 0.01
N VAL A 363 -4.83 30.38 -0.11
CA VAL A 363 -5.00 29.42 -1.21
C VAL A 363 -6.41 28.85 -1.23
N ALA A 364 -6.97 28.49 -0.06
CA ALA A 364 -8.34 28.01 0.06
C ALA A 364 -9.35 29.09 -0.37
N ARG A 365 -9.17 30.34 0.08
CA ARG A 365 -10.01 31.48 -0.35
C ARG A 365 -9.92 31.75 -1.85
N LEU A 366 -8.73 31.61 -2.43
CA LEU A 366 -8.53 31.74 -3.88
C LEU A 366 -9.25 30.63 -4.66
N ALA A 367 -9.17 29.37 -4.21
CA ALA A 367 -9.91 28.28 -4.84
C ALA A 367 -11.43 28.48 -4.76
N GLN A 368 -11.94 29.00 -3.63
CA GLN A 368 -13.34 29.40 -3.49
C GLN A 368 -13.74 30.51 -4.45
N SER A 369 -12.90 31.55 -4.62
CA SER A 369 -13.18 32.66 -5.54
C SER A 369 -13.13 32.24 -7.01
N VAL A 370 -12.33 31.23 -7.35
CA VAL A 370 -12.32 30.59 -8.68
C VAL A 370 -13.61 29.80 -8.95
N GLY A 371 -14.30 29.33 -7.91
CA GLY A 371 -15.61 28.67 -8.01
C GLY A 371 -15.67 27.25 -7.44
N PHE A 372 -14.62 26.76 -6.76
CA PHE A 372 -14.63 25.46 -6.11
C PHE A 372 -15.36 25.47 -4.77
N ASP A 373 -16.00 24.35 -4.44
CA ASP A 373 -16.37 24.02 -3.07
C ASP A 373 -15.17 23.34 -2.38
N VAL A 374 -14.50 24.08 -1.49
CA VAL A 374 -13.22 23.66 -0.90
C VAL A 374 -13.44 22.92 0.43
N SER A 375 -12.80 21.76 0.58
CA SER A 375 -12.70 21.00 1.83
C SER A 375 -11.23 20.87 2.22
N ILE A 376 -10.88 21.20 3.47
CA ILE A 376 -9.53 20.97 4.00
C ILE A 376 -9.47 19.54 4.55
N LEU A 377 -8.47 18.78 4.11
CA LEU A 377 -8.25 17.39 4.52
C LEU A 377 -6.97 17.33 5.35
N GLU A 378 -7.05 16.97 6.62
CA GLU A 378 -5.86 16.93 7.49
C GLU A 378 -5.07 15.64 7.34
N THR A 379 -3.75 15.74 7.19
CA THR A 379 -2.86 14.57 7.31
C THR A 379 -2.65 14.20 8.78
N ALA A 380 -2.47 12.90 9.08
CA ALA A 380 -2.07 12.40 10.39
C ALA A 380 -3.00 12.82 11.56
N ASN A 381 -4.31 12.94 11.29
CA ASN A 381 -5.36 13.22 12.27
C ASN A 381 -5.81 11.96 13.05
N GLY A 382 -5.27 10.79 12.73
CA GLY A 382 -5.69 9.50 13.31
C GLY A 382 -7.03 8.99 12.81
N ALA A 383 -7.62 9.62 11.78
CA ALA A 383 -8.87 9.17 11.19
C ALA A 383 -8.67 7.80 10.51
N PRO A 384 -9.66 6.89 10.61
CA PRO A 384 -9.65 5.64 9.85
C PRO A 384 -9.58 5.90 8.34
N LEU A 385 -8.94 5.01 7.59
CA LEU A 385 -8.83 5.13 6.14
C LEU A 385 -10.19 5.11 5.42
N SER A 386 -11.21 4.46 5.99
CA SER A 386 -12.59 4.52 5.49
C SER A 386 -13.16 5.95 5.50
N SER A 387 -12.87 6.74 6.53
CA SER A 387 -13.29 8.14 6.60
C SER A 387 -12.56 9.01 5.57
N GLU A 388 -11.26 8.78 5.40
CA GLU A 388 -10.45 9.43 4.35
C GLU A 388 -10.94 9.05 2.95
N TYR A 389 -11.29 7.78 2.72
CA TYR A 389 -11.90 7.31 1.48
C TYR A 389 -13.21 8.06 1.19
N ALA A 390 -14.11 8.17 2.17
CA ALA A 390 -15.38 8.89 2.01
C ALA A 390 -15.16 10.37 1.66
N ALA A 391 -14.18 11.03 2.28
CA ALA A 391 -13.86 12.43 1.98
C ALA A 391 -13.25 12.60 0.59
N VAL A 392 -12.28 11.77 0.22
CA VAL A 392 -11.55 11.90 -1.05
C VAL A 392 -12.40 11.47 -2.24
N SER A 393 -13.13 10.36 -2.15
CA SER A 393 -13.99 9.86 -3.25
C SER A 393 -15.11 10.84 -3.64
N ALA A 394 -15.44 11.78 -2.77
CA ALA A 394 -16.40 12.84 -3.03
C ALA A 394 -15.83 14.05 -3.78
N CYS A 395 -14.49 14.17 -3.84
CA CYS A 395 -13.77 15.27 -4.49
C CYS A 395 -13.71 15.10 -6.01
N ASP A 396 -13.71 16.23 -6.72
CA ASP A 396 -13.49 16.31 -8.16
C ASP A 396 -12.04 16.71 -8.47
N VAL A 397 -11.40 17.44 -7.56
CA VAL A 397 -9.97 17.75 -7.57
C VAL A 397 -9.37 17.45 -6.19
N LEU A 398 -8.28 16.70 -6.16
CA LEU A 398 -7.45 16.53 -4.96
C LEU A 398 -6.19 17.35 -5.11
N ALA A 399 -5.90 18.22 -4.15
CA ALA A 399 -4.76 19.12 -4.17
C ALA A 399 -3.89 18.94 -2.94
N GLY A 400 -2.58 19.04 -3.10
CA GLY A 400 -1.66 19.07 -1.96
C GLY A 400 -0.20 19.12 -2.37
N VAL A 401 0.67 19.33 -1.39
CA VAL A 401 2.12 19.32 -1.59
C VAL A 401 2.61 17.88 -1.73
N HIS A 402 3.64 17.65 -2.54
CA HIS A 402 4.30 16.35 -2.64
C HIS A 402 4.66 15.80 -1.25
N GLY A 403 4.12 14.62 -0.93
CA GLY A 403 4.23 13.97 0.38
C GLY A 403 3.02 14.17 1.30
N ALA A 404 2.01 14.95 0.93
CA ALA A 404 0.77 15.13 1.71
C ALA A 404 -0.19 13.94 1.59
N ASP A 405 0.32 12.71 1.57
CA ASP A 405 -0.46 11.48 1.40
C ASP A 405 -1.32 11.44 0.11
N LEU A 406 -0.83 12.10 -0.95
CA LEU A 406 -1.49 12.14 -2.27
C LEU A 406 -1.65 10.76 -2.94
N THR A 407 -1.11 9.70 -2.37
CA THR A 407 -1.42 8.31 -2.75
C THR A 407 -2.91 8.00 -2.65
N LYS A 408 -3.65 8.76 -1.82
CA LYS A 408 -5.12 8.74 -1.79
C LYS A 408 -5.78 9.18 -3.10
N LEU A 409 -5.02 9.60 -4.12
CA LEU A 409 -5.52 9.67 -5.51
C LEU A 409 -6.21 8.37 -5.94
N LEU A 410 -5.80 7.22 -5.39
CA LEU A 410 -6.40 5.92 -5.65
C LEU A 410 -7.85 5.80 -5.17
N PHE A 411 -8.35 6.76 -4.39
CA PHE A 411 -9.74 6.85 -3.94
C PHE A 411 -10.58 7.79 -4.79
N LEU A 412 -9.95 8.57 -5.68
CA LEU A 412 -10.66 9.46 -6.59
C LEU A 412 -11.37 8.68 -7.67
N ARG A 413 -12.51 9.21 -8.14
CA ARG A 413 -13.29 8.62 -9.22
C ARG A 413 -12.49 8.61 -10.53
N PRO A 414 -12.22 7.42 -11.10
CA PRO A 414 -11.55 7.29 -12.39
C PRO A 414 -12.27 8.05 -13.52
N GLY A 415 -11.54 8.47 -14.54
CA GLY A 415 -12.06 9.08 -15.76
C GLY A 415 -12.51 10.55 -15.65
N ARG A 416 -12.70 11.09 -14.44
CA ARG A 416 -13.29 12.43 -14.24
C ARG A 416 -12.49 13.34 -13.32
N ALA A 417 -11.90 12.78 -12.25
CA ALA A 417 -11.22 13.58 -11.25
C ALA A 417 -9.85 14.09 -11.72
N ALA A 418 -9.30 15.03 -10.96
CA ALA A 418 -7.96 15.54 -11.17
C ALA A 418 -7.09 15.50 -9.90
N LEU A 419 -5.79 15.29 -10.07
CA LEU A 419 -4.78 15.46 -9.03
C LEU A 419 -3.98 16.73 -9.33
N LEU A 420 -3.96 17.67 -8.39
CA LEU A 420 -3.09 18.84 -8.37
C LEU A 420 -1.96 18.63 -7.36
N GLN A 421 -0.75 18.38 -7.84
CA GLN A 421 0.42 18.24 -6.99
C GLN A 421 1.26 19.50 -6.99
N VAL A 422 1.46 20.10 -5.82
CA VAL A 422 2.50 21.12 -5.62
C VAL A 422 3.83 20.42 -5.40
N ALA A 423 4.80 20.62 -6.29
CA ALA A 423 6.15 20.11 -6.15
C ALA A 423 7.04 21.19 -5.51
N PRO A 424 7.58 20.95 -4.30
CA PRO A 424 8.57 21.85 -3.70
C PRO A 424 9.81 22.00 -4.58
N LEU A 425 10.63 23.01 -4.30
CA LEU A 425 11.87 23.26 -5.02
C LEU A 425 12.78 22.02 -5.00
N GLY A 426 13.42 21.71 -6.13
CA GLY A 426 14.39 20.61 -6.24
C GLY A 426 13.80 19.19 -6.37
N VAL A 427 12.48 19.03 -6.23
CA VAL A 427 11.78 17.73 -6.38
C VAL A 427 10.75 17.60 -7.52
N PRO A 428 10.64 18.48 -8.55
CA PRO A 428 9.67 18.30 -9.64
C PRO A 428 9.67 16.92 -10.32
N ALA A 429 10.85 16.36 -10.61
CA ALA A 429 10.96 15.05 -11.27
C ALA A 429 10.51 13.89 -10.36
N VAL A 430 10.86 13.96 -9.07
CA VAL A 430 10.45 12.97 -8.06
C VAL A 430 8.94 13.03 -7.87
N ALA A 431 8.38 14.23 -7.75
CA ALA A 431 6.96 14.45 -7.59
C ALA A 431 6.16 13.85 -8.75
N ARG A 432 6.52 14.21 -9.99
CA ARG A 432 5.89 13.71 -11.22
C ARG A 432 5.95 12.19 -11.31
N GLY A 433 7.12 11.61 -11.07
CA GLY A 433 7.36 10.18 -11.14
C GLY A 433 6.51 9.33 -10.18
N CYS A 434 6.02 9.93 -9.08
CA CYS A 434 5.17 9.24 -8.11
C CYS A 434 3.72 9.05 -8.58
N TYR A 435 3.14 10.02 -9.30
CA TYR A 435 1.68 10.08 -9.45
C TYR A 435 1.15 10.33 -10.87
N GLU A 436 1.94 10.90 -11.78
CA GLU A 436 1.46 11.22 -13.14
C GLU A 436 0.99 9.96 -13.88
N LYS A 437 1.80 8.90 -13.83
CA LYS A 437 1.49 7.63 -14.49
C LYS A 437 0.23 7.00 -13.91
N ALA A 438 0.11 6.92 -12.58
CA ALA A 438 -1.07 6.36 -11.91
C ALA A 438 -2.35 7.15 -12.25
N THR A 439 -2.27 8.47 -12.22
CA THR A 439 -3.38 9.37 -12.59
C THR A 439 -3.83 9.12 -14.04
N THR A 440 -2.87 8.99 -14.96
CA THR A 440 -3.13 8.68 -16.37
C THR A 440 -3.77 7.30 -16.54
N MET A 441 -3.29 6.28 -15.83
CA MET A 441 -3.83 4.92 -15.88
C MET A 441 -5.27 4.82 -15.35
N MET A 442 -5.67 5.74 -14.46
CA MET A 442 -7.05 5.88 -13.99
C MET A 442 -7.89 6.83 -14.86
N GLY A 443 -7.37 7.31 -16.00
CA GLY A 443 -8.06 8.25 -16.88
C GLY A 443 -8.33 9.62 -16.24
N MET A 444 -7.58 9.99 -15.22
CA MET A 444 -7.72 11.26 -14.51
C MET A 444 -6.78 12.33 -15.07
N HIS A 445 -7.05 13.61 -14.78
CA HIS A 445 -6.14 14.70 -15.14
C HIS A 445 -5.05 14.88 -14.10
N TYR A 446 -3.79 14.94 -14.53
CA TYR A 446 -2.65 15.27 -13.67
C TYR A 446 -2.19 16.71 -13.92
N GLU A 447 -2.10 17.51 -12.87
CA GLU A 447 -1.52 18.84 -12.90
C GLU A 447 -0.41 18.94 -11.84
N GLN A 448 0.76 19.42 -12.26
CA GLN A 448 1.86 19.70 -11.34
C GLN A 448 2.14 21.21 -11.31
N TYR A 449 2.22 21.77 -10.11
CA TYR A 449 2.66 23.13 -9.86
C TYR A 449 4.07 23.10 -9.25
N ASP A 450 5.07 23.52 -10.02
CA ASP A 450 6.45 23.60 -9.56
C ASP A 450 6.68 24.91 -8.80
N ALA A 451 6.97 24.80 -7.51
CA ALA A 451 7.28 25.94 -6.66
C ALA A 451 8.60 26.58 -7.10
N ALA A 452 8.56 27.88 -7.35
CA ALA A 452 9.75 28.68 -7.64
C ALA A 452 10.59 28.90 -6.37
N ALA A 453 11.84 29.34 -6.55
CA ALA A 453 12.75 29.56 -5.43
C ALA A 453 12.21 30.56 -4.39
N ASN A 454 11.50 31.60 -4.83
CA ASN A 454 10.87 32.59 -3.96
C ASN A 454 9.63 32.07 -3.21
N GLU A 455 9.01 31.00 -3.70
CA GLU A 455 7.90 30.31 -3.02
C GLU A 455 8.42 29.30 -1.99
N SER A 456 9.71 28.95 -2.01
CA SER A 456 10.31 28.04 -1.04
C SER A 456 10.78 28.77 0.21
N SER A 457 10.50 28.20 1.39
CA SER A 457 11.08 28.70 2.65
C SER A 457 12.61 28.65 2.69
N LEU A 458 13.25 27.89 1.79
CA LEU A 458 14.70 27.84 1.67
C LEU A 458 15.30 29.22 1.33
N ALA A 459 14.54 30.11 0.67
CA ALA A 459 14.96 31.48 0.41
C ALA A 459 15.24 32.30 1.68
N ARG A 460 14.74 31.86 2.85
CA ARG A 460 15.03 32.47 4.15
C ARG A 460 16.28 31.88 4.83
N LYS A 461 16.80 30.75 4.33
CA LYS A 461 17.90 29.99 4.92
C LYS A 461 19.20 30.09 4.11
N TYR A 462 19.08 30.24 2.80
CA TYR A 462 20.19 30.27 1.85
C TYR A 462 20.26 31.64 1.17
N ALA A 463 21.48 32.06 0.82
CA ALA A 463 21.68 33.28 0.02
C ALA A 463 21.08 33.10 -1.37
N ALA A 464 20.64 34.19 -2.00
CA ALA A 464 19.92 34.12 -3.29
C ALA A 464 20.75 33.49 -4.43
N ASP A 465 22.08 33.56 -4.33
CA ASP A 465 23.04 32.98 -5.28
C ASP A 465 23.50 31.56 -4.91
N ASP A 466 23.10 31.05 -3.74
CA ASP A 466 23.41 29.69 -3.28
C ASP A 466 22.88 28.64 -4.27
N VAL A 467 23.69 27.61 -4.53
CA VAL A 467 23.37 26.53 -5.47
C VAL A 467 22.05 25.82 -5.10
N VAL A 468 21.70 25.75 -3.81
CA VAL A 468 20.45 25.15 -3.32
C VAL A 468 19.22 25.86 -3.88
N LEU A 469 19.30 27.17 -4.12
CA LEU A 469 18.20 27.96 -4.67
C LEU A 469 18.33 28.14 -6.18
N ARG A 470 19.53 28.47 -6.64
CA ARG A 470 19.79 28.89 -8.02
C ARG A 470 19.85 27.71 -9.00
N ASP A 471 20.41 26.58 -8.58
CA ASP A 471 20.52 25.37 -9.40
C ASP A 471 20.32 24.10 -8.55
N PRO A 472 19.06 23.78 -8.20
CA PRO A 472 18.77 22.59 -7.41
C PRO A 472 19.26 21.29 -8.05
N GLU A 473 19.35 21.21 -9.37
CA GLU A 473 19.88 20.02 -10.04
C GLU A 473 21.38 19.86 -9.82
N ALA A 474 22.16 20.94 -9.86
CA ALA A 474 23.58 20.90 -9.47
C ALA A 474 23.75 20.50 -8.00
N ALA A 475 22.99 21.12 -7.09
CA ALA A 475 23.04 20.78 -5.67
C ALA A 475 22.75 19.29 -5.41
N LYS A 476 21.80 18.70 -6.14
CA LYS A 476 21.49 17.27 -6.04
C LYS A 476 22.57 16.37 -6.62
N ARG A 477 23.20 16.75 -7.74
CA ARG A 477 24.31 15.98 -8.31
C ARG A 477 25.50 15.91 -7.37
N GLU A 478 25.77 16.99 -6.65
CA GLU A 478 26.89 17.08 -5.71
C GLU A 478 26.57 16.45 -4.35
N GLY A 479 25.39 16.75 -3.80
CA GLY A 479 25.00 16.30 -2.46
C GLY A 479 24.27 14.96 -2.39
N GLY A 480 23.93 14.37 -3.54
CA GLY A 480 23.22 13.08 -3.62
C GLY A 480 21.88 13.06 -2.91
N TRP A 481 21.43 11.86 -2.54
CA TRP A 481 20.14 11.66 -1.87
C TRP A 481 20.06 12.29 -0.49
N ASP A 482 21.15 12.29 0.28
CA ASP A 482 21.15 12.86 1.63
C ASP A 482 20.84 14.36 1.63
N LEU A 483 21.30 15.08 0.61
CA LEU A 483 20.93 16.47 0.40
C LEU A 483 19.46 16.59 -0.02
N ILE A 484 18.98 15.75 -0.93
CA ILE A 484 17.57 15.73 -1.36
C ILE A 484 16.64 15.53 -0.17
N ALA A 485 16.90 14.50 0.63
CA ALA A 485 16.10 14.13 1.79
C ALA A 485 16.07 15.26 2.82
N ARG A 486 17.24 15.77 3.22
CA ARG A 486 17.32 16.76 4.30
C ARG A 486 16.87 18.16 3.87
N VAL A 487 17.26 18.62 2.68
CA VAL A 487 17.03 20.00 2.24
C VAL A 487 15.70 20.11 1.51
N TYR A 488 15.49 19.32 0.46
CA TYR A 488 14.33 19.50 -0.41
C TYR A 488 13.08 18.74 0.05
N LEU A 489 13.20 17.59 0.72
CA LEU A 489 12.04 16.85 1.23
C LEU A 489 11.72 17.20 2.69
N GLY A 490 12.71 17.34 3.55
CA GLY A 490 12.53 17.63 4.97
C GLY A 490 12.69 19.11 5.36
N GLY A 491 13.42 19.89 4.56
CA GLY A 491 13.94 21.19 4.99
C GLY A 491 13.13 22.41 4.56
N GLN A 492 12.03 22.22 3.83
CA GLN A 492 11.28 23.32 3.23
C GLN A 492 9.76 23.25 3.42
N ASN A 493 9.15 24.43 3.43
CA ASN A 493 7.72 24.71 3.28
C ASN A 493 7.52 25.57 2.03
N VAL A 494 6.26 25.73 1.61
CA VAL A 494 5.90 26.46 0.39
C VAL A 494 4.92 27.60 0.72
N SER A 495 5.23 28.81 0.27
CA SER A 495 4.33 29.97 0.23
C SER A 495 3.93 30.19 -1.22
N LEU A 496 2.73 29.76 -1.61
CA LEU A 496 2.30 29.76 -3.01
C LEU A 496 2.02 31.18 -3.52
N ASP A 497 2.53 31.49 -4.71
CA ASP A 497 2.19 32.68 -5.47
C ASP A 497 0.73 32.59 -5.92
N LEU A 498 -0.12 33.49 -5.42
CA LEU A 498 -1.57 33.40 -5.63
C LEU A 498 -1.98 33.72 -7.07
N ASP A 499 -1.19 34.49 -7.83
CA ASP A 499 -1.52 34.81 -9.22
C ASP A 499 -1.23 33.60 -10.10
N ARG A 500 -0.01 33.04 -9.99
CA ARG A 500 0.41 31.84 -10.73
C ARG A 500 -0.39 30.61 -10.34
N PHE A 501 -0.64 30.42 -9.05
CA PHE A 501 -1.46 29.32 -8.57
C PHE A 501 -2.92 29.50 -8.98
N GLY A 502 -3.42 30.74 -9.01
CA GLY A 502 -4.75 31.09 -9.51
C GLY A 502 -4.97 30.70 -10.97
N ASP A 503 -3.96 30.88 -11.84
CA ASP A 503 -4.01 30.40 -13.22
C ASP A 503 -4.21 28.89 -13.30
N THR A 504 -3.50 28.15 -12.44
CA THR A 504 -3.59 26.69 -12.34
C THR A 504 -4.97 26.24 -11.88
N LEU A 505 -5.50 26.88 -10.82
CA LEU A 505 -6.85 26.62 -10.33
C LEU A 505 -7.92 26.90 -11.39
N ARG A 506 -7.81 27.99 -12.16
CA ARG A 506 -8.77 28.32 -13.23
C ARG A 506 -8.79 27.27 -14.34
N ARG A 507 -7.62 26.74 -14.74
CA ARG A 507 -7.54 25.63 -15.71
C ARG A 507 -8.16 24.34 -15.19
N LEU A 508 -7.93 24.02 -13.92
CA LEU A 508 -8.53 22.84 -13.29
C LEU A 508 -10.04 22.98 -13.12
N HIS A 509 -10.50 24.18 -12.74
CA HIS A 509 -11.92 24.45 -12.56
C HIS A 509 -12.69 24.30 -13.87
N SER A 510 -12.18 24.85 -14.98
CA SER A 510 -12.84 24.71 -16.28
C SER A 510 -12.99 23.25 -16.71
N ARG A 511 -11.98 22.41 -16.44
CA ARG A 511 -12.02 20.96 -16.67
C ARG A 511 -13.02 20.26 -15.76
N ALA A 512 -12.93 20.49 -14.45
CA ALA A 512 -13.78 19.84 -13.47
C ALA A 512 -15.26 20.22 -13.66
N ARG A 513 -15.54 21.46 -14.09
CA ARG A 513 -16.89 21.91 -14.43
C ARG A 513 -17.50 21.10 -15.57
N ILE A 514 -16.72 20.77 -16.61
CA ILE A 514 -17.19 19.93 -17.72
C ILE A 514 -17.44 18.49 -17.28
N ALA A 515 -16.64 17.97 -16.33
CA ALA A 515 -16.76 16.59 -15.85
C ALA A 515 -17.94 16.34 -14.88
N VAL A 516 -18.43 17.43 -14.25
CA VAL A 516 -19.57 17.43 -13.32
C VAL A 516 -20.89 17.83 -14.01
N GLU A 517 -20.81 18.36 -15.24
CA GLU A 517 -21.93 18.43 -16.19
C GLU A 517 -22.22 17.05 -16.80
#